data_AF-A0AAD4R8D1-F1
#
_entry.id   AF-A0AAD4R8D1-F1
#
_cell.length_a   1.000
_cell.length_b   1.000
_cell.length_c   1.000
_cell.angle_alpha   90.00
_cell.angle_beta   90.00
_cell.angle_gamma   90.00
#
_symmetry.space_group_name_H-M   'P 1'
#
loop_
_entity.id
_entity.type
_entity.pdbx_description
1 polymer ?
#
loop_
_entity_poly.entity_id
_entity_poly.type
_entity_poly.pdbx_seq_one_letter_code
_entity_poly.pdbx_strand_id
1 'polypeptide(L)'
;MERQNGIQIVAFIAKIGCHRPIALLLILCVSVFLMMYYGLSNRRHVYDVLTNSLPTTYEQVIDASSDILLIDSACLAQLKLNKICEKPMVVVKEDIDCLQRVTLRDNPDKDYVTFHHANETTAVRRFETMSDKLSYNCSGNISQLDVKVPRNVNDFIRQYKVGRFRPCGGVQVIGRKRENAVRKIPQSFIKDMAEFRDLTWQYNMTAVLSAGTLLGWRRECDIIPHTHDVDFAALASEYSQPFMDKLKKYELGKFRPMYIFGRTVLKSTMAITFPITGHHTICNTFKHENSFQPSDSLELTLVASQAKNQTTGEFDWNKTQRLDLFFVYDKNSTTSYTHGMKTWSREPVKYYYPKMSLDNLCSGDLLGRLFYIPCNTDEVLVAGYGADWDADNPNYNWANTINMETFPAYNESEWPAFWQKYQYWTNAPNPVFP
;
A
#
# COMPACT_ATOMS: atom_id res chain seq x y z
N MET A 1 -44.12 -9.13 -1.04
CA MET A 1 -44.08 -8.81 0.40
C MET A 1 -43.71 -10.02 1.27
N GLU A 2 -44.17 -11.24 0.99
CA GLU A 2 -43.88 -12.41 1.84
C GLU A 2 -42.44 -12.98 1.74
N ARG A 3 -41.71 -12.76 0.63
CA ARG A 3 -40.29 -13.15 0.50
C ARG A 3 -39.31 -12.33 1.36
N GLN A 4 -39.67 -11.10 1.73
CA GLN A 4 -38.80 -10.24 2.55
C GLN A 4 -38.88 -10.60 4.04
N ASN A 5 -39.98 -11.20 4.50
CA ASN A 5 -40.18 -11.55 5.90
C ASN A 5 -39.37 -12.79 6.34
N GLY A 6 -39.15 -13.76 5.43
CA GLY A 6 -38.34 -14.95 5.72
C GLY A 6 -36.84 -14.66 5.93
N ILE A 7 -36.30 -13.67 5.21
CA ILE A 7 -34.88 -13.26 5.32
C ILE A 7 -34.66 -12.48 6.64
N GLN A 8 -35.63 -11.68 7.07
CA GLN A 8 -35.53 -10.95 8.34
C GLN A 8 -35.56 -11.87 9.57
N ILE A 9 -36.27 -12.99 9.53
CA ILE A 9 -36.31 -13.97 10.62
C ILE A 9 -34.94 -14.65 10.80
N VAL A 10 -34.24 -14.98 9.71
CA VAL A 10 -32.90 -15.58 9.76
C VAL A 10 -31.86 -14.59 10.28
N ALA A 11 -31.95 -13.32 9.88
CA ALA A 11 -31.09 -12.24 10.38
C ALA A 11 -31.30 -11.94 11.88
N PHE A 12 -32.53 -12.12 12.38
CA PHE A 12 -32.85 -11.97 13.80
C PHE A 12 -32.26 -13.09 14.66
N ILE A 13 -32.32 -14.35 14.20
CA ILE A 13 -31.76 -15.51 14.90
C ILE A 13 -30.23 -15.43 14.98
N ALA A 14 -29.56 -14.91 13.95
CA ALA A 14 -28.10 -14.69 13.95
C ALA A 14 -27.62 -13.62 14.94
N LYS A 15 -28.50 -12.72 15.40
CA LYS A 15 -28.19 -11.68 16.41
C LYS A 15 -28.33 -12.17 17.86
N ILE A 16 -29.02 -13.29 18.10
CA ILE A 16 -29.17 -13.87 19.42
C ILE A 16 -27.93 -14.72 19.66
N GLY A 17 -27.01 -14.24 20.51
CA GLY A 17 -25.70 -14.83 20.78
C GLY A 17 -25.74 -16.23 21.43
N CYS A 18 -26.23 -17.23 20.71
CA CYS A 18 -26.23 -18.62 21.14
C CYS A 18 -24.92 -19.33 20.76
N HIS A 19 -24.49 -20.24 21.64
CA HIS A 19 -23.39 -21.17 21.42
C HIS A 19 -23.44 -21.80 20.01
N ARG A 20 -22.28 -21.80 19.32
CA ARG A 20 -22.08 -22.29 17.94
C ARG A 20 -22.88 -23.55 17.53
N PRO A 21 -22.99 -24.64 18.34
CA PRO A 21 -23.76 -25.81 17.93
C PRO A 21 -25.27 -25.57 17.80
N ILE A 22 -25.84 -24.66 18.60
CA ILE A 22 -27.29 -24.38 18.61
C ILE A 22 -27.68 -23.49 17.42
N ALA A 23 -26.83 -22.50 17.08
CA ALA A 23 -27.05 -21.63 15.92
C ALA A 23 -26.99 -22.41 14.59
N LEU A 24 -26.06 -23.35 14.45
CA LEU A 24 -25.98 -24.23 13.29
C LEU A 24 -27.21 -25.13 13.13
N LEU A 25 -27.73 -25.67 14.24
CA LEU A 25 -28.95 -26.49 14.24
C LEU A 25 -30.19 -25.67 13.84
N LEU A 26 -30.32 -24.44 14.35
CA LEU A 26 -31.42 -23.54 13.99
C LEU A 26 -31.37 -23.13 12.52
N ILE A 27 -30.18 -22.84 11.97
CA ILE A 27 -30.01 -22.51 10.55
C ILE A 27 -30.35 -23.72 9.66
N LEU A 28 -29.95 -24.93 10.04
CA LEU A 28 -30.33 -26.16 9.36
C LEU A 28 -31.85 -26.40 9.40
N CYS A 29 -32.50 -26.19 10.55
CA CYS A 29 -33.94 -26.33 10.67
C CYS A 29 -34.70 -25.31 9.80
N VAL A 30 -34.28 -24.03 9.80
CA VAL A 30 -34.94 -22.97 9.01
C VAL A 30 -34.70 -23.16 7.51
N SER A 31 -33.51 -23.60 7.10
CA SER A 31 -33.21 -23.88 5.69
C SER A 31 -34.00 -25.09 5.16
N VAL A 32 -34.17 -26.15 5.96
CA VAL A 32 -35.04 -27.29 5.62
C VAL A 32 -36.51 -26.84 5.53
N PHE A 33 -36.97 -26.01 6.46
CA PHE A 33 -38.35 -25.50 6.46
C PHE A 33 -38.64 -24.62 5.23
N LEU A 34 -37.70 -23.74 4.85
CA LEU A 34 -37.81 -22.92 3.65
C LEU A 34 -37.75 -23.74 2.36
N MET A 35 -36.95 -24.81 2.31
CA MET A 35 -36.93 -25.73 1.17
C MET A 35 -38.24 -26.51 1.01
N MET A 36 -38.85 -26.95 2.12
CA MET A 36 -40.13 -27.66 2.10
C MET A 36 -41.30 -26.73 1.72
N TYR A 37 -41.30 -25.49 2.20
CA TYR A 37 -42.43 -24.56 2.03
C TYR A 37 -42.42 -23.82 0.68
N TYR A 38 -41.25 -23.57 0.10
CA TYR A 38 -41.12 -22.76 -1.13
C TYR A 38 -40.64 -23.54 -2.37
N GLY A 39 -40.44 -24.86 -2.28
CA GLY A 39 -40.10 -25.71 -3.45
C GLY A 39 -38.78 -25.34 -4.13
N LEU A 40 -37.81 -24.79 -3.40
CA LEU A 40 -36.51 -24.40 -3.96
C LEU A 40 -35.62 -25.64 -4.16
N SER A 41 -35.41 -26.05 -5.42
CA SER A 41 -34.66 -27.28 -5.74
C SER A 41 -33.13 -27.15 -5.73
N ASN A 42 -32.57 -25.97 -5.45
CA ASN A 42 -31.15 -25.69 -5.69
C ASN A 42 -30.38 -25.38 -4.40
N ARG A 43 -29.76 -26.41 -3.80
CA ARG A 43 -29.04 -26.35 -2.51
C ARG A 43 -27.86 -25.37 -2.48
N ARG A 44 -27.18 -25.13 -3.62
CA ARG A 44 -26.00 -24.25 -3.67
C ARG A 44 -26.34 -22.78 -3.42
N HIS A 45 -27.44 -22.31 -4.00
CA HIS A 45 -27.72 -20.87 -4.02
C HIS A 45 -28.13 -20.32 -2.65
N VAL A 46 -28.84 -21.12 -1.84
CA VAL A 46 -29.21 -20.75 -0.45
C VAL A 46 -27.99 -20.79 0.46
N TYR A 47 -27.07 -21.73 0.23
CA TYR A 47 -25.83 -21.84 1.01
C TYR A 47 -24.92 -20.63 0.76
N ASP A 48 -24.71 -20.25 -0.50
CA ASP A 48 -23.87 -19.10 -0.87
C ASP A 48 -24.41 -17.77 -0.34
N VAL A 49 -25.74 -17.59 -0.31
CA VAL A 49 -26.36 -16.37 0.26
C VAL A 49 -26.21 -16.32 1.78
N LEU A 50 -26.29 -17.47 2.47
CA LEU A 50 -26.15 -17.53 3.93
C LEU A 50 -24.69 -17.44 4.39
N THR A 51 -23.73 -17.96 3.62
CA THR A 51 -22.30 -17.85 3.96
C THR A 51 -21.72 -16.47 3.66
N ASN A 52 -22.24 -15.76 2.66
CA ASN A 52 -21.78 -14.40 2.32
C ASN A 52 -22.41 -13.30 3.19
N SER A 53 -23.42 -13.61 4.00
CA SER A 53 -24.08 -12.64 4.91
C SER A 53 -23.73 -12.82 6.39
N LEU A 54 -22.90 -13.82 6.74
CA LEU A 54 -22.35 -13.96 8.08
C LEU A 54 -21.00 -13.21 8.17
N PRO A 55 -20.80 -12.28 9.11
CA PRO A 55 -19.48 -11.73 9.37
C PRO A 55 -18.55 -12.87 9.79
N THR A 56 -17.53 -13.15 8.99
CA THR A 56 -16.62 -14.29 9.19
C THR A 56 -15.60 -14.09 10.30
N THR A 57 -15.53 -12.94 10.95
CA THR A 57 -14.62 -12.72 12.08
C THR A 57 -15.25 -11.88 13.18
N TYR A 58 -15.14 -12.37 14.42
CA TYR A 58 -15.36 -11.58 15.63
C TYR A 58 -14.16 -10.64 15.78
N GLU A 59 -14.30 -9.36 15.42
CA GLU A 59 -13.31 -8.34 15.77
C GLU A 59 -13.15 -8.36 17.29
N GLN A 60 -11.97 -8.72 17.79
CA GLN A 60 -11.69 -8.58 19.21
C GLN A 60 -11.48 -7.09 19.45
N VAL A 61 -12.45 -6.46 20.11
CA VAL A 61 -12.18 -5.21 20.81
C VAL A 61 -11.18 -5.58 21.90
N ILE A 62 -9.93 -5.13 21.78
CA ILE A 62 -8.94 -5.30 22.84
C ILE A 62 -9.30 -4.29 23.94
N ASP A 63 -10.36 -4.59 24.68
CA ASP A 63 -10.76 -3.88 25.91
C ASP A 63 -10.22 -4.62 27.16
N ALA A 64 -9.72 -5.85 26.96
CA ALA A 64 -9.41 -6.80 28.03
C ALA A 64 -7.98 -6.68 28.63
N SER A 65 -7.09 -5.86 28.07
CA SER A 65 -5.78 -5.57 28.68
C SER A 65 -5.94 -4.51 29.76
N SER A 66 -5.50 -4.75 31.01
CA SER A 66 -5.46 -3.73 32.08
C SER A 66 -4.64 -2.50 31.71
N ASP A 67 -3.73 -2.64 30.75
CA ASP A 67 -2.68 -1.67 30.48
C ASP A 67 -3.17 -0.52 29.61
N ILE A 68 -2.70 0.69 29.93
CA ILE A 68 -2.99 1.93 29.19
C ILE A 68 -1.98 2.05 28.06
N LEU A 69 -2.41 2.06 26.81
CA LEU A 69 -1.51 2.23 25.66
C LEU A 69 -1.51 3.69 25.19
N LEU A 70 -0.38 4.37 25.35
CA LEU A 70 -0.16 5.72 24.88
C LEU A 70 0.13 5.71 23.38
N ILE A 71 -0.69 6.44 22.61
CA ILE A 71 -0.56 6.56 21.16
C ILE A 71 -0.40 7.99 20.67
N ASP A 72 -0.47 8.96 21.57
CA ASP A 72 -0.31 10.37 21.23
C ASP A 72 1.08 10.67 20.66
N SER A 73 1.16 11.06 19.39
CA SER A 73 2.44 11.26 18.72
C SER A 73 3.28 12.39 19.32
N ALA A 74 2.65 13.43 19.86
CA ALA A 74 3.36 14.56 20.46
C ALA A 74 3.96 14.15 21.81
N CYS A 75 3.18 13.48 22.65
CA CYS A 75 3.65 12.94 23.92
C CYS A 75 4.69 11.84 23.73
N LEU A 76 4.50 10.92 22.78
CA LEU A 76 5.49 9.89 22.45
C LEU A 76 6.84 10.51 22.03
N ALA A 77 6.83 11.63 21.30
CA ALA A 77 8.05 12.36 20.94
C ALA A 77 8.71 13.04 22.16
N GLN A 78 7.92 13.57 23.09
CA GLN A 78 8.40 14.21 24.33
C GLN A 78 8.97 13.20 25.33
N LEU A 79 8.36 12.01 25.42
CA LEU A 79 8.77 10.95 26.32
C LEU A 79 10.21 10.48 26.05
N LYS A 80 10.63 10.44 24.77
CA LYS A 80 12.02 10.20 24.37
C LYS A 80 13.03 11.20 24.92
N LEU A 81 12.57 12.42 25.20
CA LEU A 81 13.39 13.51 25.69
C LEU A 81 13.29 13.65 27.21
N ASN A 82 12.67 12.69 27.90
CA ASN A 82 12.32 12.75 29.33
C ASN A 82 11.57 14.04 29.69
N LYS A 83 10.72 14.52 28.79
CA LYS A 83 9.89 15.71 29.01
C LYS A 83 8.49 15.31 29.49
N ILE A 84 7.86 16.25 30.20
CA ILE A 84 6.48 16.12 30.66
C ILE A 84 5.55 16.22 29.46
N CYS A 85 4.58 15.32 29.37
CA CYS A 85 3.52 15.42 28.38
C CYS A 85 2.44 16.42 28.78
N GLU A 86 2.09 17.28 27.83
CA GLU A 86 1.04 18.29 27.97
C GLU A 86 -0.27 17.80 27.33
N LYS A 87 -1.41 18.30 27.84
CA LYS A 87 -2.76 17.88 27.45
C LYS A 87 -3.24 18.46 26.10
N PRO A 88 -4.22 17.82 25.43
CA PRO A 88 -4.78 16.48 25.72
C PRO A 88 -3.88 15.36 25.17
N MET A 89 -3.81 14.22 25.88
CA MET A 89 -3.05 13.05 25.43
C MET A 89 -4.00 11.94 24.97
N VAL A 90 -3.71 11.31 23.84
CA VAL A 90 -4.50 10.19 23.29
C VAL A 90 -4.01 8.83 23.80
N VAL A 91 -4.94 8.05 24.38
CA VAL A 91 -4.65 6.72 24.94
C VAL A 91 -5.72 5.68 24.54
N VAL A 92 -5.31 4.42 24.46
CA VAL A 92 -6.21 3.28 24.46
C VAL A 92 -6.38 2.88 25.93
N LYS A 93 -7.60 3.11 26.46
CA LYS A 93 -8.06 2.85 27.85
C LYS A 93 -7.85 4.02 28.84
N GLU A 94 -8.79 4.14 29.80
CA GLU A 94 -9.01 5.17 30.84
C GLU A 94 -9.79 6.45 30.48
N ASP A 95 -10.58 6.92 31.48
CA ASP A 95 -11.33 8.17 31.52
C ASP A 95 -10.71 9.09 32.60
N ILE A 96 -9.48 9.54 32.39
CA ILE A 96 -8.89 10.65 33.17
C ILE A 96 -9.26 11.95 32.42
N ASP A 97 -9.62 13.02 33.13
CA ASP A 97 -10.08 14.32 32.57
C ASP A 97 -9.20 14.95 31.46
N CYS A 98 -7.97 14.48 31.29
CA CYS A 98 -7.00 14.95 30.30
C CYS A 98 -6.53 13.87 29.31
N LEU A 99 -7.04 12.66 29.43
CA LEU A 99 -6.79 11.54 28.53
C LEU A 99 -7.97 11.40 27.57
N GLN A 100 -7.66 11.53 26.29
CA GLN A 100 -8.61 11.28 25.23
C GLN A 100 -8.60 9.80 24.88
N ARG A 101 -9.70 9.13 25.22
CA ARG A 101 -9.87 7.70 24.97
C ARG A 101 -10.09 7.40 23.50
N VAL A 102 -9.40 6.37 23.00
CA VAL A 102 -9.68 5.76 21.70
C VAL A 102 -9.96 4.27 21.84
N THR A 103 -10.73 3.71 20.90
CA THR A 103 -11.00 2.27 20.85
C THR A 103 -10.02 1.58 19.92
N LEU A 104 -9.22 0.66 20.44
CA LEU A 104 -8.38 -0.24 19.64
C LEU A 104 -9.22 -1.45 19.19
N ARG A 105 -9.25 -1.71 17.88
CA ARG A 105 -9.77 -2.96 17.33
C ARG A 105 -8.67 -3.73 16.64
N ASP A 106 -8.61 -5.01 16.95
CA ASP A 106 -7.66 -5.95 16.37
C ASP A 106 -8.40 -7.13 15.75
N ASN A 107 -8.15 -7.36 14.46
CA ASN A 107 -8.62 -8.53 13.75
C ASN A 107 -7.41 -9.40 13.40
N PRO A 108 -7.30 -10.64 13.92
CA PRO A 108 -6.13 -11.50 13.73
C PRO A 108 -5.84 -11.84 12.26
N ASP A 109 -6.83 -11.77 11.37
CA ASP A 109 -6.64 -12.06 9.95
C ASP A 109 -6.00 -10.89 9.19
N LYS A 110 -6.00 -9.69 9.78
CA LYS A 110 -5.43 -8.46 9.22
C LYS A 110 -4.01 -8.23 9.74
N ASP A 111 -3.17 -7.62 8.91
CA ASP A 111 -1.78 -7.25 9.27
C ASP A 111 -1.68 -5.88 9.98
N TYR A 112 -2.83 -5.32 10.38
CA TYR A 112 -2.95 -4.01 10.98
C TYR A 112 -4.00 -3.99 12.09
N VAL A 113 -3.91 -2.96 12.93
CA VAL A 113 -4.89 -2.63 13.96
C VAL A 113 -5.50 -1.27 13.66
N THR A 114 -6.67 -0.99 14.24
CA THR A 114 -7.37 0.27 14.05
C THR A 114 -7.67 0.96 15.37
N PHE A 115 -7.46 2.27 15.41
CA PHE A 115 -7.84 3.17 16.49
C PHE A 115 -9.05 3.98 16.04
N HIS A 116 -10.13 3.93 16.81
CA HIS A 116 -11.38 4.63 16.52
C HIS A 116 -11.56 5.75 17.53
N HIS A 117 -11.78 6.95 17.03
CA HIS A 117 -12.03 8.14 17.83
C HIS A 117 -13.08 9.02 17.14
N ALA A 118 -14.22 9.22 17.78
CA ALA A 118 -15.38 9.87 17.17
C ALA A 118 -15.72 9.27 15.79
N ASN A 119 -15.66 10.06 14.73
CA ASN A 119 -15.92 9.64 13.34
C ASN A 119 -14.64 9.36 12.54
N GLU A 120 -13.49 9.32 13.21
CA GLU A 120 -12.20 9.07 12.57
C GLU A 120 -11.64 7.71 12.97
N THR A 121 -11.04 7.04 11.98
CA THR A 121 -10.34 5.78 12.15
C THR A 121 -8.92 5.97 11.67
N THR A 122 -7.96 5.53 12.46
CA THR A 122 -6.54 5.45 12.08
C THR A 122 -6.14 3.99 12.08
N ALA A 123 -5.58 3.51 10.98
CA ALA A 123 -5.04 2.16 10.87
C ALA A 123 -3.51 2.22 10.81
N VAL A 124 -2.85 1.36 11.58
CA VAL A 124 -1.40 1.18 11.56
C VAL A 124 -1.08 -0.31 11.49
N ARG A 125 0.03 -0.67 10.83
CA ARG A 125 0.49 -2.05 10.84
C ARG A 125 0.75 -2.48 12.29
N ARG A 126 0.65 -3.79 12.53
CA ARG A 126 0.93 -4.37 13.85
C ARG A 126 2.30 -3.94 14.36
N PHE A 127 2.36 -3.65 15.65
CA PHE A 127 3.57 -3.20 16.34
C PHE A 127 3.63 -3.84 17.71
N GLU A 128 4.85 -3.96 18.24
CA GLU A 128 5.08 -4.43 19.60
C GLU A 128 5.06 -3.27 20.57
N THR A 129 4.67 -3.54 21.82
CA THR A 129 4.70 -2.55 22.90
C THR A 129 5.78 -2.87 23.92
N MET A 130 6.12 -1.87 24.73
CA MET A 130 6.95 -1.99 25.93
C MET A 130 6.33 -1.18 27.07
N SER A 131 6.61 -1.56 28.31
CA SER A 131 6.18 -0.78 29.48
C SER A 131 7.06 0.46 29.66
N ASP A 132 6.45 1.56 30.07
CA ASP A 132 7.13 2.81 30.41
C ASP A 132 6.36 3.58 31.50
N LYS A 133 6.97 4.66 32.02
CA LYS A 133 6.35 5.58 32.98
C LYS A 133 6.14 6.94 32.33
N LEU A 134 4.87 7.30 32.16
CA LEU A 134 4.47 8.60 31.65
C LEU A 134 4.42 9.62 32.80
N SER A 135 5.22 10.68 32.71
CA SER A 135 5.04 11.88 33.54
C SER A 135 4.22 12.90 32.77
N TYR A 136 3.09 13.32 33.34
CA TYR A 136 2.13 14.16 32.63
C TYR A 136 1.56 15.25 33.53
N ASN A 137 1.18 16.38 32.92
CA ASN A 137 0.61 17.53 33.61
C ASN A 137 -0.89 17.66 33.29
N CYS A 138 -1.74 17.44 34.29
CA CYS A 138 -3.17 17.67 34.16
C CYS A 138 -3.64 18.72 35.16
N SER A 139 -4.11 19.84 34.61
CA SER A 139 -4.65 20.97 35.38
C SER A 139 -3.65 21.55 36.40
N GLY A 140 -2.35 21.51 36.09
CA GLY A 140 -1.29 22.07 36.93
C GLY A 140 -0.64 21.08 37.89
N ASN A 141 -1.13 19.84 37.95
CA ASN A 141 -0.56 18.78 38.79
C ASN A 141 0.23 17.78 37.93
N ILE A 142 1.49 17.55 38.30
CA ILE A 142 2.33 16.52 37.68
C ILE A 142 1.99 15.17 38.34
N SER A 143 1.60 14.21 37.52
CA SER A 143 1.30 12.84 37.91
C SER A 143 2.12 11.85 37.10
N GLN A 144 2.22 10.62 37.60
CA GLN A 144 2.85 9.51 36.90
C GLN A 144 1.87 8.38 36.63
N LEU A 145 2.02 7.73 35.49
CA LEU A 145 1.17 6.64 35.04
C LEU A 145 2.02 5.54 34.41
N ASP A 146 1.78 4.29 34.78
CA ASP A 146 2.36 3.14 34.09
C ASP A 146 1.62 2.94 32.77
N VAL A 147 2.35 2.98 31.66
CA VAL A 147 1.78 2.92 30.31
C VAL A 147 2.51 1.87 29.47
N LYS A 148 1.85 1.42 28.42
CA LYS A 148 2.46 0.77 27.26
C LYS A 148 2.71 1.82 26.20
N VAL A 149 3.88 1.73 25.56
CA VAL A 149 4.25 2.56 24.40
C VAL A 149 4.70 1.65 23.25
N PRO A 150 4.56 2.08 21.99
CA PRO A 150 5.14 1.37 20.86
C PRO A 150 6.65 1.20 21.04
N ARG A 151 7.16 -0.03 20.88
CA ARG A 151 8.60 -0.32 21.03
C ARG A 151 9.45 0.49 20.05
N ASN A 152 8.97 0.68 18.82
CA ASN A 152 9.56 1.59 17.86
C ASN A 152 8.67 2.82 17.67
N VAL A 153 8.86 3.81 18.53
CA VAL A 153 8.06 5.05 18.52
C VAL A 153 8.20 5.83 17.20
N ASN A 154 9.38 5.88 16.57
CA ASN A 154 9.54 6.66 15.32
C ASN A 154 8.75 6.01 14.18
N ASP A 155 8.82 4.69 14.08
CA ASP A 155 8.04 3.92 13.13
C ASP A 155 6.54 4.13 13.37
N PHE A 156 6.08 4.00 14.62
CA PHE A 156 4.68 4.23 14.98
C PHE A 156 4.20 5.64 14.61
N ILE A 157 4.95 6.69 14.96
CA ILE A 157 4.58 8.08 14.62
C ILE A 157 4.47 8.27 13.11
N ARG A 158 5.41 7.70 12.34
CA ARG A 158 5.37 7.77 10.87
C ARG A 158 4.14 7.04 10.32
N GLN A 159 3.84 5.85 10.82
CA GLN A 159 2.63 5.09 10.43
C GLN A 159 1.35 5.84 10.79
N TYR A 160 1.27 6.39 12.00
CA TYR A 160 0.10 7.11 12.50
C TYR A 160 -0.18 8.36 11.65
N LYS A 161 0.87 9.09 11.24
CA LYS A 161 0.77 10.28 10.38
C LYS A 161 0.07 10.00 9.05
N VAL A 162 0.39 8.89 8.39
CA VAL A 162 -0.23 8.47 7.12
C VAL A 162 -1.37 7.45 7.32
N GLY A 163 -1.76 7.22 8.57
CA GLY A 163 -2.61 6.11 8.99
C GLY A 163 -4.09 6.39 8.87
N ARG A 164 -4.51 7.61 8.54
CA ARG A 164 -5.92 7.99 8.41
C ARG A 164 -6.63 7.01 7.48
N PHE A 165 -7.54 6.21 8.02
CA PHE A 165 -8.09 5.07 7.32
C PHE A 165 -9.24 5.49 6.41
N ARG A 166 -9.23 4.96 5.19
CA ARG A 166 -10.32 5.06 4.22
C ARG A 166 -10.73 3.66 3.79
N PRO A 167 -12.03 3.32 3.83
CA PRO A 167 -12.49 2.08 3.25
C PRO A 167 -12.32 2.14 1.72
N CYS A 168 -12.12 0.98 1.10
CA CYS A 168 -12.30 0.87 -0.35
C CYS A 168 -13.74 1.27 -0.71
N GLY A 169 -13.93 1.89 -1.87
CA GLY A 169 -15.24 2.40 -2.26
C GLY A 169 -16.25 1.31 -2.54
N GLY A 170 -15.81 0.21 -3.15
CA GLY A 170 -16.70 -0.87 -3.60
C GLY A 170 -17.73 -0.38 -4.60
N VAL A 171 -17.41 0.67 -5.36
CA VAL A 171 -18.28 1.23 -6.41
C VAL A 171 -18.43 0.16 -7.48
N GLN A 172 -19.59 -0.49 -7.55
CA GLN A 172 -19.85 -1.52 -8.56
C GLN A 172 -19.50 -0.97 -9.95
N VAL A 173 -18.61 -1.66 -10.66
CA VAL A 173 -18.15 -1.24 -11.99
C VAL A 173 -19.37 -1.09 -12.92
N ILE A 174 -19.66 0.13 -13.33
CA ILE A 174 -20.80 0.40 -14.19
C ILE A 174 -20.51 -0.17 -15.58
N GLY A 175 -21.42 -1.02 -16.07
CA GLY A 175 -21.34 -1.56 -17.43
C GLY A 175 -20.20 -2.54 -17.68
N ARG A 176 -19.75 -3.29 -16.66
CA ARG A 176 -18.68 -4.29 -16.78
C ARG A 176 -18.91 -5.22 -17.98
N LYS A 177 -18.08 -5.09 -19.01
CA LYS A 177 -18.15 -5.91 -20.23
C LYS A 177 -17.36 -7.21 -20.09
N ARG A 178 -16.38 -7.23 -19.18
CA ARG A 178 -15.53 -8.39 -18.89
C ARG A 178 -15.95 -9.11 -17.59
N GLU A 179 -17.22 -9.47 -17.45
CA GLU A 179 -17.73 -10.18 -16.25
C GLU A 179 -17.00 -11.51 -15.97
N ASN A 180 -16.47 -12.15 -17.02
CA ASN A 180 -15.71 -13.41 -16.95
C ASN A 180 -14.21 -13.24 -17.23
N ALA A 181 -13.64 -12.07 -16.93
CA ALA A 181 -12.20 -11.85 -17.08
C ALA A 181 -11.40 -12.91 -16.30
N VAL A 182 -10.55 -13.65 -17.00
CA VAL A 182 -9.61 -14.57 -16.35
C VAL A 182 -8.62 -13.76 -15.53
N ARG A 183 -8.59 -14.02 -14.23
CA ARG A 183 -7.66 -13.37 -13.31
C ARG A 183 -6.22 -13.66 -13.72
N LYS A 184 -5.46 -12.60 -14.00
CA LYS A 184 -4.04 -12.67 -14.40
C LYS A 184 -3.09 -12.61 -13.22
N ILE A 185 -3.43 -11.81 -12.20
CA ILE A 185 -2.70 -11.74 -10.93
C ILE A 185 -3.45 -12.49 -9.84
N PRO A 186 -2.90 -13.57 -9.27
CA PRO A 186 -3.57 -14.32 -8.22
C PRO A 186 -3.76 -13.45 -6.98
N GLN A 187 -4.91 -13.57 -6.29
CA GLN A 187 -5.18 -12.79 -5.08
C GLN A 187 -4.13 -13.02 -3.97
N SER A 188 -3.47 -14.18 -3.96
CA SER A 188 -2.36 -14.45 -3.04
C SER A 188 -1.20 -13.45 -3.16
N PHE A 189 -1.06 -12.79 -4.32
CA PHE A 189 -0.03 -11.79 -4.58
C PHE A 189 -0.16 -10.53 -3.69
N ILE A 190 -1.32 -10.32 -3.07
CA ILE A 190 -1.50 -9.27 -2.04
C ILE A 190 -0.49 -9.40 -0.89
N LYS A 191 -0.08 -10.63 -0.55
CA LYS A 191 0.96 -10.85 0.46
C LYS A 191 2.32 -10.35 -0.01
N ASP A 192 2.66 -10.58 -1.28
CA ASP A 192 3.88 -10.08 -1.89
C ASP A 192 3.88 -8.54 -2.00
N MET A 193 2.74 -7.95 -2.35
CA MET A 193 2.54 -6.49 -2.32
C MET A 193 2.75 -5.92 -0.91
N ALA A 194 2.19 -6.56 0.12
CA ALA A 194 2.37 -6.14 1.52
C ALA A 194 3.84 -6.26 1.97
N GLU A 195 4.53 -7.31 1.55
CA GLU A 195 5.98 -7.44 1.79
C GLU A 195 6.80 -6.37 1.04
N PHE A 196 6.40 -5.97 -0.16
CA PHE A 196 7.05 -4.87 -0.88
C PHE A 196 6.83 -3.52 -0.18
N ARG A 197 5.61 -3.26 0.30
CA ARG A 197 5.29 -2.10 1.16
C ARG A 197 6.18 -2.09 2.40
N ASP A 198 6.32 -3.21 3.10
CA ASP A 198 7.14 -3.30 4.30
C ASP A 198 8.64 -3.17 4.01
N LEU A 199 9.08 -3.68 2.85
CA LEU A 199 10.45 -3.54 2.39
C LEU A 199 10.79 -2.08 2.11
N THR A 200 10.02 -1.41 1.25
CA THR A 200 10.23 0.01 0.92
C THR A 200 10.16 0.88 2.18
N TRP A 201 9.26 0.56 3.12
CA TRP A 201 9.15 1.23 4.41
C TRP A 201 10.45 1.19 5.23
N GLN A 202 11.17 0.06 5.26
CA GLN A 202 12.47 -0.07 5.96
C GLN A 202 13.55 0.84 5.37
N TYR A 203 13.40 1.24 4.12
CA TYR A 203 14.30 2.15 3.41
C TYR A 203 13.79 3.60 3.41
N ASN A 204 12.85 3.95 4.30
CA ASN A 204 12.22 5.26 4.43
C ASN A 204 11.45 5.72 3.19
N MET A 205 10.99 4.77 2.37
CA MET A 205 10.10 5.03 1.24
C MET A 205 8.66 4.66 1.62
N THR A 206 7.69 5.45 1.18
CA THR A 206 6.26 5.13 1.36
C THR A 206 5.71 4.61 0.04
N ALA A 207 5.49 3.30 -0.07
CA ALA A 207 4.84 2.71 -1.24
C ALA A 207 3.32 2.93 -1.17
N VAL A 208 2.81 3.81 -2.04
CA VAL A 208 1.41 4.22 -2.15
C VAL A 208 0.79 3.47 -3.33
N LEU A 209 -0.43 2.94 -3.23
CA LEU A 209 -1.12 2.37 -4.40
C LEU A 209 -1.30 3.44 -5.47
N SER A 210 -1.02 3.11 -6.72
CA SER A 210 -1.10 4.03 -7.85
C SER A 210 -1.80 3.40 -9.05
N ALA A 211 -2.06 4.20 -10.09
CA ALA A 211 -2.57 3.79 -11.40
C ALA A 211 -3.67 2.70 -11.32
N GLY A 212 -3.52 1.58 -12.05
CA GLY A 212 -4.54 0.55 -12.17
C GLY A 212 -4.81 -0.16 -10.85
N THR A 213 -3.81 -0.18 -9.96
CA THR A 213 -3.93 -0.79 -8.63
C THR A 213 -4.74 0.07 -7.67
N LEU A 214 -4.56 1.39 -7.68
CA LEU A 214 -5.39 2.33 -6.93
C LEU A 214 -6.84 2.33 -7.46
N LEU A 215 -7.01 2.28 -8.78
CA LEU A 215 -8.33 2.17 -9.41
C LEU A 215 -9.05 0.89 -8.98
N GLY A 216 -8.35 -0.26 -9.03
CA GLY A 216 -8.88 -1.55 -8.58
C GLY A 216 -9.28 -1.50 -7.10
N TRP A 217 -8.40 -0.97 -6.24
CA TRP A 217 -8.71 -0.79 -4.82
C TRP A 217 -9.97 0.07 -4.62
N ARG A 218 -10.05 1.23 -5.28
CA ARG A 218 -11.17 2.16 -5.08
C ARG A 218 -12.49 1.60 -5.58
N ARG A 219 -12.48 0.99 -6.76
CA ARG A 219 -13.69 0.55 -7.48
C ARG A 219 -14.11 -0.87 -7.07
N GLU A 220 -13.16 -1.79 -7.03
CA GLU A 220 -13.45 -3.23 -6.95
C GLU A 220 -13.06 -3.85 -5.60
N CYS A 221 -12.43 -3.08 -4.70
CA CYS A 221 -11.84 -3.58 -3.45
C CYS A 221 -10.90 -4.78 -3.69
N ASP A 222 -10.28 -4.84 -4.88
CA ASP A 222 -9.46 -5.95 -5.37
C ASP A 222 -8.47 -5.42 -6.41
N ILE A 223 -7.52 -6.24 -6.84
CA ILE A 223 -6.73 -6.02 -8.05
C ILE A 223 -7.65 -6.27 -9.26
N ILE A 224 -7.63 -5.37 -10.24
CA ILE A 224 -8.43 -5.51 -11.48
C ILE A 224 -8.11 -6.87 -12.12
N PRO A 225 -9.10 -7.77 -12.33
CA PRO A 225 -8.81 -9.16 -12.66
C PRO A 225 -7.92 -9.37 -13.89
N HIS A 226 -8.05 -8.54 -14.90
CA HIS A 226 -7.33 -8.67 -16.18
C HIS A 226 -6.07 -7.81 -16.29
N THR A 227 -5.61 -7.15 -15.21
CA THR A 227 -4.34 -6.43 -15.20
C THR A 227 -3.14 -7.39 -15.16
N HIS A 228 -1.99 -7.01 -15.68
CA HIS A 228 -0.80 -7.89 -15.75
C HIS A 228 0.30 -7.47 -14.75
N ASP A 229 0.12 -6.34 -14.09
CA ASP A 229 1.01 -5.69 -13.15
C ASP A 229 0.27 -5.06 -11.98
N VAL A 230 1.04 -4.68 -10.96
CA VAL A 230 0.58 -3.81 -9.87
C VAL A 230 1.46 -2.58 -9.79
N ASP A 231 0.88 -1.45 -9.42
CA ASP A 231 1.52 -0.13 -9.48
C ASP A 231 1.58 0.48 -8.10
N PHE A 232 2.77 0.92 -7.74
CA PHE A 232 3.03 1.76 -6.57
C PHE A 232 3.59 3.10 -7.00
N ALA A 233 3.35 4.11 -6.17
CA ALA A 233 4.03 5.38 -6.20
C ALA A 233 4.89 5.54 -4.94
N ALA A 234 5.98 6.29 -5.04
CA ALA A 234 6.72 6.82 -3.90
C ALA A 234 7.08 8.28 -4.17
N LEU A 235 7.20 9.10 -3.12
CA LEU A 235 7.63 10.48 -3.31
C LEU A 235 9.10 10.51 -3.72
N ALA A 236 9.46 11.33 -4.70
CA ALA A 236 10.84 11.54 -5.12
C ALA A 236 11.73 12.03 -3.98
N SER A 237 11.15 12.79 -3.03
CA SER A 237 11.82 13.22 -1.80
C SER A 237 12.16 12.07 -0.84
N GLU A 238 11.53 10.92 -0.99
CA GLU A 238 11.81 9.71 -0.20
C GLU A 238 12.81 8.77 -0.91
N TYR A 239 13.38 9.16 -2.05
CA TYR A 239 14.36 8.35 -2.78
C TYR A 239 15.46 7.80 -1.86
N SER A 240 15.70 6.49 -1.94
CA SER A 240 16.63 5.79 -1.07
C SER A 240 17.74 5.13 -1.87
N GLN A 241 18.93 5.73 -1.84
CA GLN A 241 20.13 5.14 -2.46
C GLN A 241 20.45 3.73 -1.90
N PRO A 242 20.36 3.46 -0.58
CA PRO A 242 20.59 2.11 -0.06
C PRO A 242 19.62 1.06 -0.62
N PHE A 243 18.35 1.42 -0.84
CA PHE A 243 17.38 0.54 -1.51
C PHE A 243 17.84 0.23 -2.93
N MET A 244 18.24 1.26 -3.68
CA MET A 244 18.71 1.10 -5.06
C MET A 244 19.98 0.25 -5.15
N ASP A 245 20.94 0.44 -4.25
CA ASP A 245 22.18 -0.34 -4.22
C ASP A 245 21.89 -1.83 -3.97
N LYS A 246 20.95 -2.13 -3.06
CA LYS A 246 20.50 -3.49 -2.77
C LYS A 246 19.69 -4.09 -3.91
N LEU A 247 18.82 -3.31 -4.54
CA LEU A 247 18.04 -3.73 -5.71
C LEU A 247 18.96 -4.16 -6.86
N LYS A 248 19.94 -3.31 -7.19
CA LYS A 248 20.90 -3.54 -8.28
C LYS A 248 21.81 -4.74 -8.06
N LYS A 249 22.06 -5.10 -6.79
CA LYS A 249 22.84 -6.28 -6.38
C LYS A 249 22.00 -7.54 -6.19
N TYR A 250 20.69 -7.49 -6.44
CA TYR A 250 19.76 -8.61 -6.19
C TYR A 250 19.70 -9.04 -4.71
N GLU A 251 19.85 -8.09 -3.79
CA GLU A 251 19.88 -8.33 -2.34
C GLU A 251 18.54 -8.06 -1.65
N LEU A 252 17.49 -7.73 -2.41
CA LEU A 252 16.13 -7.48 -1.91
C LEU A 252 15.23 -8.74 -1.86
N GLY A 253 15.83 -9.89 -1.54
CA GLY A 253 15.09 -11.15 -1.38
C GLY A 253 14.44 -11.63 -2.69
N LYS A 254 13.12 -11.76 -2.71
CA LYS A 254 12.35 -12.21 -3.89
C LYS A 254 12.04 -11.10 -4.90
N PHE A 255 12.40 -9.86 -4.61
CA PHE A 255 12.22 -8.76 -5.55
C PHE A 255 13.46 -8.63 -6.42
N ARG A 256 13.26 -8.58 -7.73
CA ARG A 256 14.32 -8.47 -8.74
C ARG A 256 14.02 -7.31 -9.68
N PRO A 257 15.00 -6.45 -10.03
CA PRO A 257 14.80 -5.44 -11.06
C PRO A 257 14.62 -6.13 -12.41
N MET A 258 13.67 -5.64 -13.19
CA MET A 258 13.45 -5.99 -14.60
C MET A 258 13.90 -4.83 -15.47
N TYR A 259 13.34 -3.63 -15.22
CA TYR A 259 13.75 -2.39 -15.85
C TYR A 259 13.96 -1.30 -14.81
N ILE A 260 14.91 -0.43 -15.10
CA ILE A 260 15.03 0.86 -14.42
C ILE A 260 15.03 1.92 -15.52
N PHE A 261 14.00 2.74 -15.53
CA PHE A 261 13.92 3.92 -16.38
C PHE A 261 14.41 5.14 -15.60
N GLY A 262 15.19 5.98 -16.27
CA GLY A 262 15.74 7.20 -15.70
C GLY A 262 17.24 7.27 -15.81
N ARG A 263 17.75 8.50 -15.80
CA ARG A 263 19.17 8.77 -15.97
C ARG A 263 19.93 8.27 -14.74
N THR A 264 20.74 7.23 -14.91
CA THR A 264 21.89 7.05 -14.00
C THR A 264 23.05 7.83 -14.58
N VAL A 265 23.38 8.96 -13.97
CA VAL A 265 24.55 9.72 -14.42
C VAL A 265 25.81 8.90 -14.15
N LEU A 266 26.50 8.46 -15.21
CA LEU A 266 27.94 8.24 -15.16
C LEU A 266 28.58 9.63 -15.07
N LYS A 267 28.89 10.13 -13.87
CA LYS A 267 29.68 11.36 -13.75
C LYS A 267 31.11 11.03 -14.21
N SER A 268 31.47 11.41 -15.44
CA SER A 268 32.85 11.62 -15.81
C SER A 268 33.24 13.04 -15.39
N THR A 269 33.99 13.18 -14.29
CA THR A 269 34.65 14.46 -13.98
C THR A 269 36.00 14.50 -14.67
N MET A 270 36.29 15.60 -15.37
CA MET A 270 37.63 15.94 -15.86
C MET A 270 38.62 15.96 -14.69
N ALA A 271 39.76 15.29 -14.86
CA ALA A 271 40.91 15.46 -13.99
C ALA A 271 41.51 16.86 -14.21
N ILE A 272 41.58 17.68 -13.16
CA ILE A 272 42.38 18.91 -13.18
C ILE A 272 43.76 18.56 -12.61
N THR A 273 44.76 18.51 -13.48
CA THR A 273 46.16 18.33 -13.10
C THR A 273 46.73 19.69 -12.70
N PHE A 274 47.08 19.88 -11.43
CA PHE A 274 47.89 21.04 -11.02
C PHE A 274 49.37 20.67 -11.14
N PRO A 275 50.20 21.45 -11.85
CA PRO A 275 51.64 21.26 -11.82
C PRO A 275 52.17 21.78 -10.48
N ILE A 276 52.42 20.88 -9.54
CA ILE A 276 53.28 21.17 -8.40
C ILE A 276 54.59 20.44 -8.64
N THR A 277 55.65 21.23 -8.79
CA THR A 277 57.02 20.74 -8.93
C THR A 277 57.37 19.77 -7.81
N GLY A 278 57.61 18.51 -8.15
CA GLY A 278 58.57 17.68 -7.41
C GLY A 278 58.06 16.41 -6.72
N HIS A 279 56.77 16.14 -6.56
CA HIS A 279 56.29 14.84 -6.04
C HIS A 279 54.89 14.51 -6.60
N HIS A 280 54.80 13.48 -7.44
CA HIS A 280 53.53 12.94 -7.92
C HIS A 280 52.94 11.99 -6.89
N THR A 281 51.99 12.48 -6.09
CA THR A 281 51.08 11.60 -5.35
C THR A 281 49.69 11.71 -5.99
N ILE A 282 49.34 10.73 -6.82
CA ILE A 282 48.00 10.58 -7.37
C ILE A 282 47.13 9.94 -6.30
N CYS A 283 46.38 10.73 -5.54
CA CYS A 283 45.31 10.21 -4.69
C CYS A 283 44.03 10.07 -5.52
N ASN A 284 43.92 8.97 -6.27
CA ASN A 284 42.67 8.58 -6.90
C ASN A 284 41.77 7.87 -5.87
N THR A 285 40.94 8.63 -5.15
CA THR A 285 39.78 8.05 -4.47
C THR A 285 38.59 8.10 -5.41
N PHE A 286 38.46 7.06 -6.26
CA PHE A 286 37.27 6.85 -7.06
C PHE A 286 36.12 6.41 -6.14
N LYS A 287 35.11 7.27 -5.99
CA LYS A 287 33.77 6.84 -5.55
C LYS A 287 32.81 7.01 -6.72
N HIS A 288 32.48 5.89 -7.36
CA HIS A 288 31.38 5.81 -8.31
C HIS A 288 30.05 5.88 -7.55
N GLU A 289 29.50 7.07 -7.35
CA GLU A 289 28.16 7.23 -6.78
C GLU A 289 27.16 7.47 -7.92
N ASN A 290 26.53 6.38 -8.36
CA ASN A 290 25.35 6.37 -9.24
C ASN A 290 24.18 7.05 -8.52
N SER A 291 24.17 8.39 -8.48
CA SER A 291 23.11 9.17 -7.84
C SER A 291 22.10 9.63 -8.88
N PHE A 292 20.86 9.17 -8.73
CA PHE A 292 19.70 9.77 -9.41
C PHE A 292 19.52 11.19 -8.87
N GLN A 293 19.30 12.15 -9.76
CA GLN A 293 18.91 13.50 -9.37
C GLN A 293 17.40 13.56 -9.13
N PRO A 294 16.91 14.38 -8.19
CA PRO A 294 15.49 14.65 -8.02
C PRO A 294 14.79 15.25 -9.26
N SER A 295 15.54 15.62 -10.30
CA SER A 295 15.02 16.04 -11.61
C SER A 295 14.97 14.91 -12.64
N ASP A 296 15.61 13.76 -12.35
CA ASP A 296 15.65 12.61 -13.25
C ASP A 296 14.35 11.84 -13.15
N SER A 297 13.75 11.49 -14.29
CA SER A 297 12.54 10.69 -14.38
C SER A 297 12.82 9.25 -13.93
N LEU A 298 12.37 8.82 -12.74
CA LEU A 298 12.63 7.47 -12.23
C LEU A 298 11.36 6.60 -12.20
N GLU A 299 11.45 5.44 -12.83
CA GLU A 299 10.47 4.35 -12.75
C GLU A 299 11.24 3.04 -12.59
N LEU A 300 10.80 2.21 -11.64
CA LEU A 300 11.37 0.89 -11.42
C LEU A 300 10.32 -0.17 -11.76
N THR A 301 10.64 -1.02 -12.72
CA THR A 301 9.89 -2.25 -12.95
C THR A 301 10.61 -3.39 -12.25
N LEU A 302 9.92 -4.03 -11.31
CA LEU A 302 10.38 -5.18 -10.58
C LEU A 302 9.53 -6.40 -10.92
N VAL A 303 10.08 -7.56 -10.62
CA VAL A 303 9.33 -8.81 -10.54
C VAL A 303 9.48 -9.43 -9.16
N ALA A 304 8.42 -10.12 -8.74
CA ALA A 304 8.42 -10.93 -7.53
C ALA A 304 8.09 -12.39 -7.88
N SER A 305 8.88 -13.34 -7.38
CA SER A 305 8.60 -14.77 -7.46
C SER A 305 8.83 -15.43 -6.11
N GLN A 306 7.84 -16.18 -5.66
CA GLN A 306 7.94 -17.07 -4.50
C GLN A 306 8.48 -18.44 -4.89
N ALA A 307 8.44 -18.78 -6.18
CA ALA A 307 8.89 -20.05 -6.68
C ALA A 307 10.41 -20.01 -6.85
N LYS A 308 11.06 -20.99 -6.24
CA LYS A 308 12.39 -21.40 -6.69
C LYS A 308 12.22 -22.42 -7.80
N ASN A 309 13.04 -22.32 -8.84
CA ASN A 309 13.15 -23.33 -9.86
C ASN A 309 13.46 -24.66 -9.15
N GLN A 310 12.62 -25.67 -9.37
CA GLN A 310 12.69 -26.93 -8.63
C GLN A 310 13.97 -27.72 -8.94
N THR A 311 14.61 -27.45 -10.07
CA THR A 311 15.83 -28.12 -10.52
C THR A 311 17.09 -27.40 -10.03
N THR A 312 17.12 -26.06 -10.10
CA THR A 312 18.32 -25.29 -9.75
C THR A 312 18.29 -24.68 -8.35
N GLY A 313 17.11 -24.60 -7.71
CA GLY A 313 16.92 -23.89 -6.45
C GLY A 313 17.01 -22.36 -6.58
N GLU A 314 17.13 -21.84 -7.80
CA GLU A 314 17.28 -20.42 -8.11
C GLU A 314 15.92 -19.73 -8.30
N PHE A 315 15.91 -18.43 -8.50
CA PHE A 315 14.69 -17.64 -8.75
C PHE A 315 13.94 -18.12 -10.01
N ASP A 316 12.65 -18.46 -9.90
CA ASP A 316 11.83 -18.89 -11.04
C ASP A 316 11.21 -17.69 -11.75
N TRP A 317 11.81 -17.30 -12.88
CA TRP A 317 11.35 -16.19 -13.73
C TRP A 317 10.02 -16.47 -14.44
N ASN A 318 9.64 -17.72 -14.64
CA ASN A 318 8.40 -18.10 -15.34
C ASN A 318 7.15 -17.99 -14.46
N LYS A 319 7.33 -17.78 -13.16
CA LYS A 319 6.26 -17.62 -12.16
C LYS A 319 6.39 -16.29 -11.42
N THR A 320 6.65 -15.24 -12.19
CA THR A 320 6.82 -13.88 -11.68
C THR A 320 5.58 -13.04 -11.93
N GLN A 321 5.29 -12.15 -10.98
CA GLN A 321 4.34 -11.06 -11.18
C GLN A 321 5.10 -9.74 -11.25
N ARG A 322 4.68 -8.86 -12.16
CA ARG A 322 5.27 -7.54 -12.35
C ARG A 322 4.75 -6.55 -11.33
N LEU A 323 5.65 -5.70 -10.84
CA LEU A 323 5.35 -4.57 -9.97
C LEU A 323 6.10 -3.36 -10.51
N ASP A 324 5.39 -2.25 -10.68
CA ASP A 324 5.99 -0.98 -11.10
C ASP A 324 5.97 0.01 -9.92
N LEU A 325 7.10 0.71 -9.70
CA LEU A 325 7.25 1.75 -8.70
C LEU A 325 7.61 3.08 -9.37
N PHE A 326 6.65 3.99 -9.35
CA PHE A 326 6.70 5.31 -9.96
C PHE A 326 7.12 6.37 -8.94
N PHE A 327 8.13 7.17 -9.26
CA PHE A 327 8.48 8.30 -8.39
C PHE A 327 7.64 9.53 -8.70
N VAL A 328 7.12 10.18 -7.66
CA VAL A 328 6.23 11.35 -7.76
C VAL A 328 6.99 12.60 -7.33
N TYR A 329 7.00 13.58 -8.22
CA TYR A 329 7.74 14.83 -8.12
C TYR A 329 6.80 15.99 -7.89
N ASP A 330 7.32 17.01 -7.23
CA ASP A 330 6.60 18.26 -7.00
C ASP A 330 6.71 19.16 -8.23
N LYS A 331 5.56 19.55 -8.79
CA LYS A 331 5.50 20.64 -9.79
C LYS A 331 5.35 21.99 -9.09
N ASN A 332 4.40 22.07 -8.17
CA ASN A 332 4.07 23.26 -7.38
C ASN A 332 3.28 22.86 -6.11
N SER A 333 2.63 23.82 -5.45
CA SER A 333 1.86 23.59 -4.23
C SER A 333 0.59 22.74 -4.42
N THR A 334 0.02 22.68 -5.63
CA THR A 334 -1.25 22.01 -5.91
C THR A 334 -1.11 20.79 -6.82
N THR A 335 0.02 20.65 -7.51
CA THR A 335 0.23 19.67 -8.57
C THR A 335 1.51 18.87 -8.33
N SER A 336 1.41 17.56 -8.50
CA SER A 336 2.53 16.63 -8.58
C SER A 336 2.54 15.96 -9.95
N TYR A 337 3.63 15.30 -10.30
CA TYR A 337 3.71 14.51 -11.53
C TYR A 337 4.56 13.27 -11.34
N THR A 338 4.27 12.23 -12.10
CA THR A 338 5.17 11.09 -12.27
C THR A 338 5.60 10.94 -13.72
N HIS A 339 6.61 10.14 -13.95
CA HIS A 339 7.12 9.87 -15.28
C HIS A 339 6.76 8.47 -15.73
N GLY A 340 6.65 8.31 -17.05
CA GLY A 340 6.66 7.01 -17.70
C GLY A 340 7.50 7.06 -18.97
N MET A 341 7.64 5.91 -19.63
CA MET A 341 8.43 5.78 -20.85
C MET A 341 7.69 5.00 -21.94
N LYS A 342 7.47 5.62 -23.09
CA LYS A 342 7.06 4.90 -24.31
C LYS A 342 8.28 4.24 -24.93
N THR A 343 8.59 3.02 -24.49
CA THR A 343 9.84 2.33 -24.87
C THR A 343 9.99 2.06 -26.37
N TRP A 344 8.88 1.91 -27.10
CA TRP A 344 8.89 1.69 -28.55
C TRP A 344 9.27 2.95 -29.35
N SER A 345 8.97 4.14 -28.84
CA SER A 345 9.31 5.42 -29.48
C SER A 345 10.44 6.16 -28.77
N ARG A 346 10.89 5.67 -27.60
CA ARG A 346 11.88 6.32 -26.71
C ARG A 346 11.43 7.68 -26.20
N GLU A 347 10.12 7.90 -26.15
CA GLU A 347 9.52 9.16 -25.71
C GLU A 347 9.24 9.12 -24.21
N PRO A 348 9.84 10.02 -23.41
CA PRO A 348 9.43 10.21 -22.03
C PRO A 348 8.05 10.85 -21.96
N VAL A 349 7.26 10.45 -20.97
CA VAL A 349 5.96 11.06 -20.68
C VAL A 349 5.88 11.50 -19.23
N LYS A 350 5.11 12.55 -18.97
CA LYS A 350 4.75 13.00 -17.61
C LYS A 350 3.24 12.91 -17.44
N TYR A 351 2.81 12.35 -16.32
CA TYR A 351 1.41 12.36 -15.90
C TYR A 351 1.25 13.30 -14.73
N TYR A 352 0.32 14.25 -14.84
CA TYR A 352 0.05 15.25 -13.82
C TYR A 352 -1.15 14.86 -12.96
N TYR A 353 -1.01 15.02 -11.64
CA TYR A 353 -2.02 14.68 -10.65
C TYR A 353 -2.15 15.80 -9.61
N PRO A 354 -3.26 15.84 -8.86
CA PRO A 354 -3.35 16.62 -7.62
C PRO A 354 -2.16 16.34 -6.70
N LYS A 355 -1.82 17.33 -5.87
CA LYS A 355 -0.68 17.26 -4.95
C LYS A 355 -0.66 15.96 -4.15
N MET A 356 0.43 15.22 -4.28
CA MET A 356 0.74 14.09 -3.42
C MET A 356 1.87 14.49 -2.46
N SER A 357 1.61 14.39 -1.16
CA SER A 357 2.57 14.67 -0.10
C SER A 357 2.27 13.77 1.09
N LEU A 358 3.24 13.58 2.00
CA LEU A 358 3.06 12.77 3.21
C LEU A 358 1.87 13.23 4.08
N ASP A 359 1.56 14.54 4.08
CA ASP A 359 0.45 15.09 4.86
C ASP A 359 -0.93 14.81 4.20
N ASN A 360 -0.94 14.36 2.95
CA ASN A 360 -2.12 14.02 2.18
C ASN A 360 -2.19 12.50 1.84
N LEU A 361 -1.44 11.67 2.57
CA LEU A 361 -1.55 10.21 2.47
C LEU A 361 -2.46 9.65 3.56
N CYS A 362 -3.23 8.66 3.16
CA CYS A 362 -4.15 7.90 3.97
C CYS A 362 -3.76 6.41 3.90
N SER A 363 -4.45 5.57 4.66
CA SER A 363 -4.33 4.12 4.61
C SER A 363 -5.66 3.48 4.18
N GLY A 364 -5.60 2.28 3.61
CA GLY A 364 -6.77 1.53 3.18
C GLY A 364 -6.53 0.01 3.25
N ASP A 365 -7.62 -0.74 3.41
CA ASP A 365 -7.58 -2.20 3.36
C ASP A 365 -7.67 -2.67 1.90
N LEU A 366 -6.75 -3.55 1.50
CA LEU A 366 -6.89 -4.36 0.30
C LEU A 366 -6.73 -5.83 0.68
N LEU A 367 -7.86 -6.54 0.72
CA LEU A 367 -7.93 -7.98 1.00
C LEU A 367 -7.21 -8.38 2.32
N GLY A 368 -7.41 -7.60 3.38
CA GLY A 368 -6.87 -7.87 4.72
C GLY A 368 -5.42 -7.44 4.93
N ARG A 369 -4.89 -6.61 4.02
CA ARG A 369 -3.57 -5.99 4.14
C ARG A 369 -3.68 -4.47 4.06
N LEU A 370 -2.95 -3.77 4.92
CA LEU A 370 -2.95 -2.30 4.96
C LEU A 370 -2.07 -1.70 3.87
N PHE A 371 -2.59 -0.84 3.01
CA PHE A 371 -1.80 -0.11 2.04
C PHE A 371 -1.96 1.40 2.20
N TYR A 372 -0.98 2.16 1.71
CA TYR A 372 -1.07 3.61 1.67
C TYR A 372 -1.72 4.06 0.37
N ILE A 373 -2.53 5.11 0.43
CA ILE A 373 -3.28 5.68 -0.68
C ILE A 373 -3.24 7.21 -0.59
N PRO A 374 -3.50 7.95 -1.68
CA PRO A 374 -3.79 9.38 -1.59
C PRO A 374 -5.12 9.59 -0.83
N CYS A 375 -5.17 10.52 0.13
CA CYS A 375 -6.44 10.83 0.81
C CYS A 375 -7.50 11.38 -0.14
N ASN A 376 -7.07 12.07 -1.20
CA ASN A 376 -7.86 12.61 -2.31
C ASN A 376 -7.86 11.62 -3.49
N THR A 377 -8.19 10.34 -3.22
CA THR A 377 -8.12 9.26 -4.22
C THR A 377 -8.96 9.56 -5.46
N ASP A 378 -10.19 10.07 -5.29
CA ASP A 378 -11.10 10.29 -6.40
C ASP A 378 -10.57 11.38 -7.34
N GLU A 379 -9.97 12.46 -6.83
CA GLU A 379 -9.36 13.49 -7.66
C GLU A 379 -8.13 12.96 -8.42
N VAL A 380 -7.34 12.07 -7.80
CA VAL A 380 -6.22 11.40 -8.47
C VAL A 380 -6.71 10.50 -9.60
N LEU A 381 -7.79 9.75 -9.37
CA LEU A 381 -8.39 8.88 -10.39
C LEU A 381 -9.03 9.68 -11.52
N VAL A 382 -9.74 10.78 -11.22
CA VAL A 382 -10.28 11.69 -12.23
C VAL A 382 -9.16 12.26 -13.10
N ALA A 383 -8.02 12.61 -12.50
CA ALA A 383 -6.88 13.10 -13.25
C ALA A 383 -6.24 12.02 -14.16
N GLY A 384 -6.22 10.75 -13.74
CA GLY A 384 -5.65 9.66 -14.55
C GLY A 384 -6.60 9.09 -15.62
N TYR A 385 -7.88 8.95 -15.27
CA TYR A 385 -8.86 8.14 -16.01
C TYR A 385 -10.05 8.92 -16.56
N GLY A 386 -10.29 10.15 -16.07
CA GLY A 386 -11.43 10.97 -16.46
C GLY A 386 -12.58 10.95 -15.45
N ALA A 387 -13.63 11.72 -15.73
CA ALA A 387 -14.78 11.85 -14.83
C ALA A 387 -15.57 10.53 -14.66
N ASP A 388 -15.46 9.63 -15.63
CA ASP A 388 -16.10 8.31 -15.70
C ASP A 388 -15.15 7.17 -15.30
N TRP A 389 -14.17 7.44 -14.43
CA TRP A 389 -13.20 6.44 -13.95
C TRP A 389 -13.85 5.21 -13.30
N ASP A 390 -15.08 5.35 -12.79
CA ASP A 390 -15.87 4.28 -12.18
C ASP A 390 -16.61 3.39 -13.19
N ALA A 391 -16.64 3.77 -14.47
CA ALA A 391 -17.15 2.97 -15.57
C ALA A 391 -16.09 2.01 -16.15
N ASP A 392 -16.54 0.89 -16.72
CA ASP A 392 -15.65 -0.01 -17.44
C ASP A 392 -15.16 0.62 -18.75
N ASN A 393 -13.85 0.79 -18.89
CA ASN A 393 -13.21 1.24 -20.13
C ASN A 393 -12.29 0.14 -20.68
N PRO A 394 -12.80 -0.76 -21.54
CA PRO A 394 -12.02 -1.86 -22.09
C PRO A 394 -10.94 -1.41 -23.08
N ASN A 395 -11.00 -0.14 -23.53
CA ASN A 395 -10.10 0.45 -24.52
C ASN A 395 -9.14 1.46 -23.87
N TYR A 396 -8.96 1.41 -22.54
CA TYR A 396 -8.02 2.26 -21.84
C TYR A 396 -6.60 2.10 -22.41
N ASN A 397 -5.97 3.23 -22.72
CA ASN A 397 -4.60 3.29 -23.20
C ASN A 397 -3.79 4.24 -22.32
N TRP A 398 -2.91 3.68 -21.51
CA TRP A 398 -2.02 4.44 -20.62
C TRP A 398 -1.11 5.42 -21.39
N ALA A 399 -0.80 5.13 -22.65
CA ALA A 399 0.07 5.95 -23.49
C ALA A 399 -0.64 7.14 -24.15
N ASN A 400 -1.93 7.33 -23.83
CA ASN A 400 -2.77 8.43 -24.30
C ASN A 400 -3.85 8.76 -23.25
N THR A 401 -3.44 9.30 -22.09
CA THR A 401 -4.35 9.71 -21.01
C THR A 401 -4.56 11.23 -20.96
N ILE A 402 -5.57 11.67 -20.23
CA ILE A 402 -6.08 13.07 -20.25
C ILE A 402 -5.03 14.07 -19.75
N ASN A 403 -4.27 13.72 -18.72
CA ASN A 403 -3.29 14.62 -18.08
C ASN A 403 -1.84 14.20 -18.34
N MET A 404 -1.56 13.80 -19.59
CA MET A 404 -0.24 13.36 -20.02
C MET A 404 0.42 14.36 -20.97
N GLU A 405 1.70 14.66 -20.74
CA GLU A 405 2.56 15.41 -21.66
C GLU A 405 3.65 14.48 -22.20
N THR A 406 3.83 14.45 -23.53
CA THR A 406 4.91 13.69 -24.19
C THR A 406 6.06 14.62 -24.53
N PHE A 407 7.28 14.18 -24.25
CA PHE A 407 8.51 14.92 -24.51
C PHE A 407 9.27 14.33 -25.71
N PRO A 408 10.22 15.07 -26.31
CA PRO A 408 11.01 14.59 -27.42
C PRO A 408 11.70 13.25 -27.12
N ALA A 409 11.73 12.37 -28.12
CA ALA A 409 12.36 11.07 -28.01
C ALA A 409 13.87 11.18 -27.73
N TYR A 410 14.38 10.30 -26.87
CA TYR A 410 15.83 10.15 -26.69
C TYR A 410 16.48 9.60 -27.96
N ASN A 411 17.62 10.16 -28.33
CA ASN A 411 18.41 9.65 -29.45
C ASN A 411 19.06 8.29 -29.10
N GLU A 412 19.59 7.59 -30.11
CA GLU A 412 20.17 6.25 -29.93
C GLU A 412 21.37 6.24 -28.99
N SER A 413 22.19 7.30 -29.01
CA SER A 413 23.36 7.40 -28.15
C SER A 413 23.02 7.61 -26.68
N GLU A 414 21.91 8.29 -26.38
CA GLU A 414 21.47 8.60 -25.02
C GLU A 414 20.66 7.45 -24.41
N TRP A 415 19.90 6.72 -25.23
CA TRP A 415 18.94 5.73 -24.77
C TRP A 415 19.48 4.70 -23.75
N PRO A 416 20.70 4.13 -23.90
CA PRO A 416 21.25 3.20 -22.92
C PRO A 416 21.46 3.79 -21.52
N ALA A 417 21.58 5.13 -21.40
CA ALA A 417 21.72 5.80 -20.10
C ALA A 417 20.37 5.99 -19.38
N PHE A 418 19.26 5.88 -20.11
CA PHE A 418 17.89 6.06 -19.59
C PHE A 418 17.11 4.76 -19.45
N TRP A 419 17.56 3.68 -20.09
CA TRP A 419 16.94 2.37 -19.99
C TRP A 419 17.94 1.30 -19.60
N GLN A 420 17.92 0.93 -18.32
CA GLN A 420 18.68 -0.18 -17.79
C GLN A 420 17.83 -1.44 -17.78
N LYS A 421 18.19 -2.41 -18.62
CA LYS A 421 17.60 -3.75 -18.62
C LYS A 421 18.43 -4.70 -17.78
N TYR A 422 17.76 -5.50 -16.96
CA TYR A 422 18.42 -6.54 -16.16
C TYR A 422 18.27 -7.93 -16.82
N GLN A 423 19.33 -8.73 -16.68
CA GLN A 423 19.89 -9.63 -17.70
C GLN A 423 19.07 -10.89 -18.08
N TYR A 424 17.93 -11.18 -17.46
CA TYR A 424 17.16 -12.39 -17.83
C TYR A 424 16.18 -12.20 -19.00
N TRP A 425 16.03 -10.98 -19.53
CA TRP A 425 15.13 -10.69 -20.66
C TRP A 425 15.82 -10.63 -22.03
N THR A 426 17.12 -10.94 -22.15
CA THR A 426 17.78 -11.07 -23.46
C THR A 426 17.58 -12.45 -24.11
N ASN A 427 17.24 -13.47 -23.31
CA ASN A 427 17.00 -14.86 -23.76
C ASN A 427 15.55 -15.33 -23.55
N ALA A 428 14.70 -14.52 -22.90
CA ALA A 428 13.27 -14.76 -22.90
C ALA A 428 12.71 -14.34 -24.27
N PRO A 429 11.81 -15.12 -24.91
CA PRO A 429 11.10 -14.63 -26.08
C PRO A 429 10.48 -13.29 -25.71
N ASN A 430 10.65 -12.28 -26.58
CA ASN A 430 10.08 -10.95 -26.39
C ASN A 430 8.69 -11.09 -25.76
N PRO A 431 8.40 -10.47 -24.60
CA PRO A 431 7.05 -10.46 -24.11
C PRO A 431 6.22 -9.83 -25.23
N VAL A 432 5.32 -10.62 -25.81
CA VAL A 432 4.34 -10.13 -26.75
C VAL A 432 3.44 -9.22 -25.93
N PHE A 433 3.76 -7.94 -25.93
CA PHE A 433 2.85 -6.91 -25.45
C PHE A 433 1.63 -6.95 -26.38
N PRO A 434 0.41 -7.16 -25.86
CA PRO A 434 -0.79 -6.98 -26.65
C PRO A 434 -0.97 -5.52 -27.09
#